data_AF-A0A9D3SVS5-F1
#
_entry.id   AF-A0A9D3SVS5-F1
#
_cell.length_a   1.000
_cell.length_b   1.000
_cell.length_c   1.000
_cell.angle_alpha   90.00
_cell.angle_beta   90.00
_cell.angle_gamma   90.00
#
_symmetry.space_group_name_H-M   'P 1'
#
loop_
_entity.id
_entity.type
_entity.pdbx_description
1 polymer ?
#
loop_
_entity_poly.entity_id
_entity_poly.type
_entity_poly.pdbx_seq_one_letter_code
_entity_poly.pdbx_strand_id
1 'polypeptide(L)'
;MMSADVERMDSLDGWVAIKSDIFENRETHNFRFLVQWSEEESKFAVICHNRTLQQRRKRRMNMKEEEEEEEKDSSAGTESSWAAMFSASELKHIHQQLTGSGDSLSGFLPELTAFTQPGLWDTLLRRSWQEQERDVEAVCVQLERYFSIAVDVCGVKILLDTLFPHEEEEEDKYCENLQEFKRKAMEEQVRRAKDTVDTIVQSHRATAGLVQLMKIYEEEEEAYSELVTIATQYYQHQLQPFRDMRELSTLHTMEIQKILQLQELGPKRVCELEREAEEWSRGANEAVCSIQDITVCYFTETTTTLSGMLKQMEADRKRFGHASWAVATPRLEKLKFLLAKETLQLMRAREMCVNRQKHEIKEKMSSVCDGASVCDVDVLELQYYEAQLELYTCKLEILKNEEQLLLAQINTLQRQIKELKEEVVYYDACEDPLELQCMQTDVSPTHRGDNSAYSHLHQQLLQLERKRAMISSRRATMRNRKERCVEAHELQQRAAQQRVTQYQQHHAVHQKREKRREEEEKRKEWVQMERERTLSRLRSFRECVCV
;
A
#
# COMPACT_ATOMS: atom_id res chain seq x y z
N MET A 1 -21.58 32.11 24.98
CA MET A 1 -20.63 33.11 25.49
C MET A 1 -19.24 32.52 25.30
N MET A 2 -18.46 33.18 24.43
CA MET A 2 -17.03 33.07 24.14
C MET A 2 -16.34 31.72 24.42
N SER A 3 -16.04 31.03 23.31
CA SER A 3 -14.88 30.15 23.17
C SER A 3 -13.66 30.87 23.72
N ALA A 4 -13.15 30.42 24.86
CA ALA A 4 -11.76 30.67 25.19
C ALA A 4 -10.96 29.62 24.42
N ASP A 5 -10.61 29.96 23.18
CA ASP A 5 -9.48 29.37 22.48
C ASP A 5 -8.25 29.70 23.31
N VAL A 6 -7.99 28.88 24.33
CA VAL A 6 -6.69 28.79 24.95
C VAL A 6 -5.79 28.23 23.85
N GLU A 7 -5.08 29.13 23.17
CA GLU A 7 -3.95 28.78 22.31
C GLU A 7 -3.10 27.77 23.08
N ARG A 8 -3.16 26.50 22.67
CA ARG A 8 -2.25 25.48 23.17
C ARG A 8 -0.86 25.98 22.82
N MET A 9 0.02 26.13 23.81
CA MET A 9 1.41 26.53 23.61
C MET A 9 2.20 25.58 22.69
N ASP A 10 1.66 24.39 22.40
CA ASP A 10 2.17 23.40 21.44
C ASP A 10 1.40 23.39 20.10
N SER A 11 0.64 24.44 19.76
CA SER A 11 -0.01 24.51 18.45
C SER A 11 1.04 24.74 17.37
N LEU A 12 1.12 23.80 16.43
CA LEU A 12 1.90 23.94 15.20
C LEU A 12 1.19 24.88 14.18
N ASP A 13 0.15 25.61 14.59
CA ASP A 13 -0.50 26.61 13.73
C ASP A 13 0.49 27.71 13.39
N GLY A 14 0.74 27.89 12.09
CA GLY A 14 1.74 28.82 11.56
C GLY A 14 3.14 28.23 11.32
N TRP A 15 3.37 26.95 11.67
CA TRP A 15 4.62 26.26 11.36
C TRP A 15 4.60 25.64 9.96
N VAL A 16 5.69 25.84 9.23
CA VAL A 16 5.90 25.29 7.88
C VAL A 16 6.95 24.19 7.95
N ALA A 17 6.61 23.00 7.44
CA ALA A 17 7.57 21.90 7.35
C ALA A 17 8.49 22.13 6.15
N ILE A 18 9.79 22.11 6.37
CA ILE A 18 10.80 22.37 5.35
C ILE A 18 11.42 21.03 4.92
N LYS A 19 11.52 20.79 3.61
CA LYS A 19 12.16 19.57 3.06
C LYS A 19 13.57 19.39 3.61
N SER A 20 13.94 18.16 3.98
CA SER A 20 15.29 17.85 4.49
C SER A 20 16.38 18.04 3.43
N ASP A 21 16.04 17.87 2.14
CA ASP A 21 17.01 17.70 1.06
C ASP A 21 17.10 18.95 0.14
N ILE A 22 16.66 20.12 0.59
CA ILE A 22 16.53 21.35 -0.22
C ILE A 22 17.83 21.75 -0.91
N PHE A 23 18.95 21.54 -0.22
CA PHE A 23 20.27 21.96 -0.67
C PHE A 23 21.08 20.84 -1.31
N GLU A 24 20.54 19.62 -1.39
CA GLU A 24 21.24 18.51 -2.02
C GLU A 24 21.10 18.57 -3.55
N ASN A 25 22.00 19.31 -4.20
CA ASN A 25 22.13 19.32 -5.66
C ASN A 25 22.80 18.03 -6.14
N ARG A 26 22.04 16.93 -6.25
CA ARG A 26 22.55 15.63 -6.71
C ARG A 26 22.67 15.51 -8.24
N GLU A 27 22.11 16.44 -9.02
CA GLU A 27 21.97 16.29 -10.47
C GLU A 27 22.81 17.29 -11.29
N THR A 28 23.71 16.77 -12.13
CA THR A 28 24.42 17.53 -13.17
C THR A 28 23.52 17.67 -14.39
N HIS A 29 23.09 18.89 -14.67
CA HIS A 29 22.22 19.20 -15.80
C HIS A 29 23.02 19.81 -16.95
N ASN A 30 22.75 19.38 -18.18
CA ASN A 30 23.37 19.94 -19.37
C ASN A 30 22.41 20.92 -20.06
N PHE A 31 22.72 22.21 -19.99
CA PHE A 31 21.93 23.28 -20.61
C PHE A 31 22.50 23.69 -21.95
N ARG A 32 21.61 23.93 -22.91
CA ARG A 32 21.95 24.57 -24.18
C ARG A 32 21.20 25.89 -24.27
N PHE A 33 21.95 26.97 -24.44
CA PHE A 33 21.42 28.28 -24.75
C PHE A 33 21.41 28.48 -26.27
N LEU A 34 20.37 29.16 -26.75
CA LEU A 34 20.24 29.64 -28.12
C LEU A 34 19.93 31.13 -28.02
N VAL A 35 20.73 31.96 -28.67
CA VAL A 35 20.53 33.41 -28.63
C VAL A 35 20.36 33.94 -30.05
N GLN A 36 19.29 34.68 -30.28
CA GLN A 36 19.02 35.31 -31.57
C GLN A 36 18.62 36.77 -31.39
N TRP A 37 19.10 37.65 -32.26
CA TRP A 37 18.71 39.05 -32.26
C TRP A 37 17.40 39.25 -33.03
N SER A 38 16.45 39.96 -32.43
CA SER A 38 15.25 40.45 -33.11
C SER A 38 15.43 41.91 -33.50
N GLU A 39 15.42 42.20 -34.80
CA GLU A 39 15.53 43.58 -35.30
C GLU A 39 14.30 44.43 -34.97
N GLU A 40 13.11 43.81 -34.96
CA GLU A 40 11.83 44.50 -34.73
C GLU A 40 11.71 45.02 -33.29
N GLU A 41 12.16 44.22 -32.32
CA GLU A 41 12.08 44.53 -30.89
C GLU A 41 13.38 45.14 -30.34
N SER A 42 14.46 45.16 -31.13
CA SER A 42 15.81 45.56 -30.68
C SER A 42 16.26 44.85 -29.39
N LYS A 43 15.99 43.54 -29.30
CA LYS A 43 16.25 42.69 -28.13
C LYS A 43 16.83 41.34 -28.53
N PHE A 44 17.56 40.71 -27.61
CA PHE A 44 18.06 39.35 -27.73
C PHE A 44 17.03 38.34 -27.22
N ALA A 45 16.54 37.47 -28.09
CA ALA A 45 15.79 36.28 -27.73
C ALA A 45 16.76 35.24 -27.17
N VAL A 46 16.61 34.89 -25.90
CA VAL A 46 17.40 33.87 -25.23
C VAL A 46 16.49 32.70 -24.90
N ILE A 47 16.83 31.53 -25.45
CA ILE A 47 16.12 30.28 -25.21
C ILE A 47 17.08 29.33 -24.49
N CYS A 48 16.65 28.75 -23.39
CA CYS A 48 17.40 27.78 -22.60
C CYS A 48 16.72 26.41 -22.66
N HIS A 49 17.46 25.35 -23.00
CA HIS A 49 16.96 23.98 -23.01
C HIS A 49 17.76 23.08 -22.08
N ASN A 50 17.05 22.34 -21.22
CA ASN A 50 17.63 21.29 -20.40
C ASN A 50 17.73 19.98 -21.21
N ARG A 51 18.89 19.71 -21.81
CA ARG A 51 19.08 18.53 -22.68
C ARG A 51 18.99 17.21 -21.91
N THR A 52 19.43 17.20 -20.66
CA THR A 52 19.33 16.04 -19.77
C THR A 52 17.87 15.63 -19.54
N LEU A 53 16.97 16.57 -19.29
CA LEU A 53 15.53 16.30 -19.14
C LEU A 53 14.85 15.96 -20.46
N GLN A 54 15.19 16.64 -21.56
CA GLN A 54 14.63 16.32 -22.89
C GLN A 54 15.01 14.90 -23.35
N GLN A 55 16.26 14.46 -23.10
CA GLN A 55 16.69 13.10 -23.44
C GLN A 55 16.00 12.04 -22.57
N ARG A 56 15.81 12.30 -21.27
CA ARG A 56 15.02 11.42 -20.38
C ARG A 56 13.57 11.32 -20.84
N ARG A 57 12.93 12.45 -21.20
CA ARG A 57 11.57 12.45 -21.76
C ARG A 57 11.46 11.66 -23.06
N LYS A 58 12.42 11.83 -23.99
CA LYS A 58 12.47 11.03 -25.22
C LYS A 58 12.67 9.53 -24.96
N ARG A 59 13.54 9.16 -24.01
CA ARG A 59 13.70 7.74 -23.60
C ARG A 59 12.44 7.17 -22.96
N ARG A 60 11.76 7.95 -22.10
CA ARG A 60 10.48 7.56 -21.49
C ARG A 60 9.37 7.42 -22.52
N MET A 61 9.27 8.32 -23.50
CA MET A 61 8.32 8.18 -24.60
C MET A 61 8.61 6.96 -25.47
N ASN A 62 9.88 6.66 -25.75
CA ASN A 62 10.26 5.47 -26.50
C ASN A 62 10.05 4.14 -25.72
N MET A 63 9.97 4.16 -24.39
CA MET A 63 9.57 2.99 -23.58
C MET A 63 8.06 2.91 -23.34
N LYS A 64 7.31 4.00 -23.56
CA LYS A 64 5.85 4.07 -23.34
C LYS A 64 5.01 3.54 -24.51
N GLU A 65 5.62 2.92 -25.51
CA GLU A 65 4.87 2.17 -26.54
C GLU A 65 4.51 0.74 -26.09
N GLU A 66 4.94 0.27 -24.91
CA GLU A 66 4.63 -1.10 -24.46
C GLU A 66 3.87 -1.24 -23.12
N GLU A 67 3.81 -0.24 -22.24
CA GLU A 67 3.00 -0.34 -21.00
C GLU A 67 2.38 1.01 -20.64
N GLU A 68 1.04 1.09 -20.69
CA GLU A 68 0.26 2.21 -20.18
C GLU A 68 -0.21 1.97 -18.74
N GLU A 69 -0.20 3.08 -18.00
CA GLU A 69 -0.83 3.36 -16.71
C GLU A 69 -0.04 3.07 -15.43
N GLU A 70 -0.19 3.99 -14.47
CA GLU A 70 0.45 4.07 -13.15
C GLU A 70 1.88 4.64 -13.08
N GLU A 71 1.99 5.95 -13.34
CA GLU A 71 2.76 6.90 -12.52
C GLU A 71 2.68 8.28 -13.20
N LYS A 72 1.64 9.06 -12.86
CA LYS A 72 1.47 10.43 -13.35
C LYS A 72 1.91 11.52 -12.37
N ASP A 73 2.31 11.17 -11.14
CA ASP A 73 2.58 12.17 -10.11
C ASP A 73 4.03 12.12 -9.64
N SER A 74 4.83 13.08 -10.12
CA SER A 74 6.01 13.68 -9.44
C SER A 74 7.01 14.35 -10.40
N SER A 75 6.94 14.10 -11.72
CA SER A 75 7.90 14.68 -12.70
C SER A 75 7.28 15.51 -13.84
N ALA A 76 5.96 15.74 -13.79
CA ALA A 76 5.25 16.51 -14.81
C ALA A 76 5.54 18.02 -14.76
N GLY A 77 5.98 18.55 -13.60
CA GLY A 77 6.12 20.00 -13.39
C GLY A 77 7.48 20.62 -13.72
N THR A 78 8.52 19.85 -14.08
CA THR A 78 9.79 20.50 -14.45
C THR A 78 9.74 20.99 -15.89
N GLU A 79 9.65 22.31 -16.06
CA GLU A 79 9.82 22.97 -17.35
C GLU A 79 11.17 22.55 -17.95
N SER A 80 11.15 22.08 -19.21
CA SER A 80 12.36 21.58 -19.88
C SER A 80 13.01 22.63 -20.79
N SER A 81 12.34 23.78 -20.97
CA SER A 81 12.71 24.84 -21.89
C SER A 81 12.18 26.18 -21.38
N TRP A 82 13.03 27.21 -21.37
CA TRP A 82 12.68 28.58 -21.01
C TRP A 82 12.99 29.52 -22.17
N ALA A 83 12.24 30.60 -22.32
CA ALA A 83 12.47 31.60 -23.37
C ALA A 83 12.11 33.00 -22.85
N ALA A 84 13.01 33.95 -23.06
CA ALA A 84 12.81 35.35 -22.68
C ALA A 84 13.54 36.29 -23.65
N MET A 85 13.10 37.54 -23.69
CA MET A 85 13.68 38.59 -24.52
C MET A 85 14.39 39.60 -23.63
N PHE A 86 15.66 39.89 -23.90
CA PHE A 86 16.45 40.82 -23.09
C PHE A 86 17.00 41.99 -23.92
N SER A 87 16.89 43.20 -23.39
CA SER A 87 17.60 44.35 -23.93
C SER A 87 19.09 44.31 -23.59
N ALA A 88 19.93 45.03 -24.35
CA ALA A 88 21.37 45.13 -24.06
C ALA A 88 21.66 45.74 -22.68
N SER A 89 20.77 46.60 -22.15
CA SER A 89 20.82 47.12 -20.78
C SER A 89 20.44 46.08 -19.74
N GLU A 90 19.39 45.29 -19.98
CA GLU A 90 18.96 44.21 -19.08
C GLU A 90 20.06 43.15 -18.95
N LEU A 91 20.70 42.75 -20.06
CA LEU A 91 21.83 41.81 -20.03
C LEU A 91 23.01 42.35 -19.21
N LYS A 92 23.27 43.66 -19.25
CA LYS A 92 24.29 44.28 -18.38
C LYS A 92 23.89 44.26 -16.91
N HIS A 93 22.61 44.44 -16.59
CA HIS A 93 22.11 44.33 -15.22
C HIS A 93 22.14 42.89 -14.70
N ILE A 94 21.72 41.92 -15.51
CA ILE A 94 21.82 40.49 -15.22
C ILE A 94 23.28 40.09 -15.00
N HIS A 95 24.19 40.60 -15.84
CA HIS A 95 25.63 40.39 -15.65
C HIS A 95 26.15 40.95 -14.32
N GLN A 96 25.71 42.14 -13.90
CA GLN A 96 26.07 42.70 -12.59
C GLN A 96 25.55 41.83 -11.45
N GLN A 97 24.32 41.31 -11.55
CA GLN A 97 23.72 40.43 -10.56
C GLN A 97 24.46 39.08 -10.47
N LEU A 98 24.79 38.48 -11.61
CA LEU A 98 25.54 37.21 -11.67
C LEU A 98 26.99 37.38 -11.19
N THR A 99 27.63 38.51 -11.51
CA THR A 99 28.98 38.82 -11.03
C THR A 99 29.01 38.98 -9.51
N GLY A 100 27.92 39.49 -8.90
CA GLY A 100 27.77 39.51 -7.44
C GLY A 100 27.75 38.13 -6.79
N SER A 101 27.33 37.08 -7.52
CA SER A 101 27.35 35.69 -7.06
C SER A 101 28.64 34.95 -7.45
N GLY A 102 29.40 35.45 -8.43
CA GLY A 102 30.62 34.82 -8.93
C GLY A 102 31.56 35.81 -9.63
N ASP A 103 32.60 36.26 -8.92
CA ASP A 103 33.57 37.27 -9.39
C ASP A 103 34.31 36.90 -10.69
N SER A 104 34.42 35.60 -10.96
CA SER A 104 35.10 35.05 -12.15
C SER A 104 34.39 35.39 -13.47
N LEU A 105 33.13 35.83 -13.42
CA LEU A 105 32.32 36.16 -14.61
C LEU A 105 32.64 37.53 -15.21
N SER A 106 33.27 38.43 -14.43
CA SER A 106 33.44 39.87 -14.71
C SER A 106 34.12 40.24 -16.04
N GLY A 107 34.86 39.32 -16.67
CA GLY A 107 35.55 39.54 -17.95
C GLY A 107 34.93 38.87 -19.17
N PHE A 108 33.82 38.13 -19.02
CA PHE A 108 33.29 37.27 -20.08
C PHE A 108 32.08 37.83 -20.83
N LEU A 109 31.56 39.00 -20.43
CA LEU A 109 30.44 39.63 -21.13
C LEU A 109 30.93 40.20 -22.48
N PRO A 110 30.29 39.85 -23.61
CA PRO A 110 30.62 40.44 -24.90
C PRO A 110 30.29 41.94 -24.94
N GLU A 111 30.93 42.65 -25.87
CA GLU A 111 30.69 44.09 -26.01
C GLU A 111 29.31 44.36 -26.63
N LEU A 112 28.35 44.80 -25.81
CA LEU A 112 26.98 45.09 -26.23
C LEU A 112 26.73 46.58 -26.57
N THR A 113 27.77 47.41 -26.66
CA THR A 113 27.69 48.87 -26.88
C THR A 113 27.07 49.23 -28.23
N ALA A 114 27.22 48.38 -29.25
CA ALA A 114 26.60 48.55 -30.57
C ALA A 114 25.09 48.24 -30.60
N PHE A 115 24.58 47.58 -29.56
CA PHE A 115 23.19 47.12 -29.45
C PHE A 115 22.39 47.88 -28.39
N THR A 116 23.03 48.77 -27.62
CA THR A 116 22.33 49.71 -26.76
C THR A 116 21.68 50.79 -27.61
N GLN A 117 20.37 51.00 -27.43
CA GLN A 117 19.69 52.14 -28.05
C GLN A 117 20.41 53.44 -27.61
N PRO A 118 20.77 54.32 -28.55
CA PRO A 118 21.46 55.55 -28.21
C PRO A 118 20.55 56.41 -27.34
N GLY A 119 21.07 56.87 -26.20
CA GLY A 119 20.37 57.83 -25.37
C GLY A 119 20.11 59.13 -26.15
N LEU A 120 19.13 59.93 -25.71
CA LEU A 120 18.81 61.25 -26.29
C LEU A 120 20.02 62.17 -26.47
N TRP A 121 21.09 61.99 -25.69
CA TRP A 121 22.33 62.75 -25.77
C TRP A 121 23.36 62.20 -26.78
N ASP A 122 23.35 60.89 -27.04
CA ASP A 122 24.24 60.26 -28.04
C ASP A 122 23.86 60.65 -29.47
N THR A 123 22.55 60.83 -29.72
CA THR A 123 22.02 61.29 -31.01
C THR A 123 22.29 62.78 -31.26
N LEU A 124 22.45 63.58 -30.20
CA LEU A 124 22.76 65.01 -30.29
C LEU A 124 24.26 65.31 -30.47
N LEU A 125 25.15 64.43 -30.01
CA LEU A 125 26.60 64.68 -29.95
C LEU A 125 27.43 63.95 -31.04
N ARG A 126 26.93 62.88 -31.67
CA ARG A 126 27.64 62.18 -32.78
C ARG A 126 27.16 62.66 -34.16
N ARG A 127 28.08 63.18 -35.00
CA ARG A 127 27.84 63.62 -36.39
C ARG A 127 28.46 62.74 -37.48
N SER A 128 28.95 61.54 -37.16
CA SER A 128 29.46 60.59 -38.15
C SER A 128 28.68 59.28 -38.08
N TRP A 129 27.80 59.06 -39.05
CA TRP A 129 27.24 57.74 -39.35
C TRP A 129 28.34 56.91 -40.01
N GLN A 130 29.09 56.16 -39.20
CA GLN A 130 29.65 54.91 -39.69
C GLN A 130 28.59 53.85 -39.36
N GLU A 131 27.94 53.32 -40.39
CA GLU A 131 27.32 52.00 -40.30
C GLU A 131 28.46 51.03 -39.98
N GLN A 132 28.71 50.80 -38.69
CA GLN A 132 29.43 49.60 -38.30
C GLN A 132 28.53 48.44 -38.70
N GLU A 133 28.98 47.63 -39.65
CA GLU A 133 28.42 46.30 -39.89
C GLU A 133 28.39 45.59 -38.54
N ARG A 134 27.19 45.45 -37.98
CA ARG A 134 26.98 44.79 -36.71
C ARG A 134 27.12 43.31 -36.98
N ASP A 135 28.18 42.69 -36.46
CA ASP A 135 28.29 41.23 -36.48
C ASP A 135 27.37 40.65 -35.40
N VAL A 136 26.07 40.65 -35.72
CA VAL A 136 24.99 40.20 -34.85
C VAL A 136 25.18 38.73 -34.48
N GLU A 137 25.63 37.93 -35.44
CA GLU A 137 25.77 36.49 -35.25
C GLU A 137 26.97 36.13 -34.35
N ALA A 138 28.10 36.84 -34.47
CA ALA A 138 29.21 36.66 -33.53
C ALA A 138 28.83 37.02 -32.09
N VAL A 139 28.05 38.08 -31.88
CA VAL A 139 27.61 38.49 -30.54
C VAL A 139 26.60 37.49 -29.96
N CYS A 140 25.68 36.96 -30.76
CA CYS A 140 24.78 35.88 -30.37
C CYS A 140 25.55 34.63 -29.91
N VAL A 141 26.54 34.18 -30.68
CA VAL A 141 27.38 33.02 -30.31
C VAL A 141 28.20 33.29 -29.04
N GLN A 142 28.69 34.52 -28.86
CA GLN A 142 29.40 34.91 -27.64
C GLN A 142 28.47 34.93 -26.42
N LEU A 143 27.22 35.38 -26.57
CA LEU A 143 26.21 35.34 -25.50
C LEU A 143 25.82 33.90 -25.14
N GLU A 144 25.66 33.00 -26.12
CA GLU A 144 25.43 31.56 -25.85
C GLU A 144 26.56 30.94 -25.02
N ARG A 145 27.81 31.28 -25.36
CA ARG A 145 28.99 30.84 -24.61
C ARG A 145 29.05 31.46 -23.22
N TYR A 146 28.73 32.75 -23.10
CA TYR A 146 28.67 33.44 -21.82
C TYR A 146 27.67 32.78 -20.87
N PHE A 147 26.45 32.47 -21.32
CA PHE A 147 25.46 31.80 -20.48
C PHE A 147 25.89 30.38 -20.07
N SER A 148 26.60 29.67 -20.94
CA SER A 148 27.19 28.37 -20.61
C SER A 148 28.26 28.50 -19.51
N ILE A 149 29.13 29.50 -19.60
CA ILE A 149 30.13 29.80 -18.55
C ILE A 149 29.44 30.24 -17.26
N ALA A 150 28.36 31.03 -17.35
CA ALA A 150 27.59 31.47 -16.20
C ALA A 150 26.94 30.30 -15.45
N VAL A 151 26.46 29.27 -16.16
CA VAL A 151 25.98 28.02 -15.54
C VAL A 151 27.09 27.34 -14.74
N ASP A 152 28.30 27.26 -15.30
CA ASP A 152 29.42 26.57 -14.67
C ASP A 152 29.95 27.31 -13.43
N VAL A 153 29.90 28.65 -13.43
CA VAL A 153 30.42 29.50 -12.36
C VAL A 153 29.38 29.79 -11.26
N CYS A 154 28.19 30.26 -11.63
CA CYS A 154 27.15 30.67 -10.68
C CYS A 154 26.22 29.51 -10.30
N GLY A 155 26.22 28.43 -11.06
CA GLY A 155 25.28 27.33 -10.91
C GLY A 155 23.96 27.58 -11.62
N VAL A 156 23.35 26.48 -12.04
CA VAL A 156 22.13 26.43 -12.85
C VAL A 156 20.96 27.18 -12.22
N LYS A 157 20.70 26.94 -10.92
CA LYS A 157 19.53 27.49 -10.23
C LYS A 157 19.58 29.02 -10.21
N ILE A 158 20.71 29.58 -9.76
CA ILE A 158 20.93 31.02 -9.72
C ILE A 158 20.78 31.63 -11.11
N LEU A 159 21.35 31.02 -12.15
CA LEU A 159 21.23 31.56 -13.50
C LEU A 159 19.78 31.53 -14.01
N LEU A 160 19.05 30.41 -13.83
CA LEU A 160 17.65 30.32 -14.26
C LEU A 160 16.75 31.28 -13.47
N ASP A 161 16.95 31.41 -12.16
CA ASP A 161 16.16 32.32 -11.33
C ASP A 161 16.41 33.80 -11.70
N THR A 162 17.64 34.14 -12.11
CA THR A 162 17.97 35.51 -12.59
C THR A 162 17.45 35.82 -14.00
N LEU A 163 17.41 34.84 -14.90
CA LEU A 163 16.93 35.01 -16.28
C LEU A 163 15.41 34.84 -16.40
N PHE A 164 14.84 33.94 -15.61
CA PHE A 164 13.45 33.50 -15.67
C PHE A 164 12.88 33.47 -14.25
N PRO A 165 12.68 34.63 -13.61
CA PRO A 165 12.05 34.68 -12.29
C PRO A 165 10.63 34.11 -12.37
N HIS A 166 10.35 33.06 -11.59
CA HIS A 166 9.02 32.48 -11.46
C HIS A 166 8.36 33.03 -10.19
N GLU A 167 7.32 33.86 -10.31
CA GLU A 167 6.73 34.58 -9.18
C GLU A 167 5.75 33.76 -8.30
N GLU A 168 5.33 32.55 -8.71
CA GLU A 168 4.19 31.85 -8.06
C GLU A 168 4.48 30.47 -7.44
N GLU A 169 5.68 29.88 -7.59
CA GLU A 169 5.94 28.48 -7.17
C GLU A 169 7.09 28.30 -6.14
N GLU A 170 7.68 29.37 -5.62
CA GLU A 170 8.85 29.25 -4.74
C GLU A 170 8.52 28.62 -3.38
N GLU A 171 7.39 28.96 -2.77
CA GLU A 171 7.06 28.49 -1.41
C GLU A 171 6.80 26.98 -1.35
N ASP A 172 5.99 26.43 -2.24
CA ASP A 172 5.65 24.99 -2.29
C ASP A 172 6.86 24.10 -2.63
N LYS A 173 7.87 24.67 -3.30
CA LYS A 173 9.11 23.94 -3.63
C LYS A 173 9.90 23.59 -2.38
N TYR A 174 9.91 24.44 -1.36
CA TYR A 174 10.65 24.24 -0.12
C TYR A 174 9.82 23.56 0.97
N CYS A 175 8.49 23.71 0.92
CA CYS A 175 7.59 23.18 1.93
C CYS A 175 7.24 21.70 1.68
N GLU A 176 7.21 20.90 2.74
CA GLU A 176 6.57 19.59 2.76
C GLU A 176 5.09 19.73 3.12
N ASN A 177 4.26 18.82 2.60
CA ASN A 177 2.88 18.71 3.07
C ASN A 177 2.89 18.35 4.57
N LEU A 178 2.36 19.25 5.40
CA LEU A 178 2.33 19.09 6.85
C LEU A 178 1.65 17.79 7.30
N GLN A 179 0.63 17.32 6.56
CA GLN A 179 -0.06 16.06 6.87
C GLN A 179 0.83 14.85 6.60
N GLU A 180 1.60 14.88 5.51
CA GLU A 180 2.56 13.82 5.20
C GLU A 180 3.72 13.79 6.20
N PHE A 181 4.22 14.97 6.58
CA PHE A 181 5.24 15.11 7.62
C PHE A 181 4.75 14.55 8.96
N LYS A 182 3.54 14.95 9.41
CA LYS A 182 2.92 14.42 10.64
C LYS A 182 2.73 12.90 10.56
N ARG A 183 2.26 12.38 9.43
CA ARG A 183 2.11 10.93 9.21
C ARG A 183 3.45 10.20 9.33
N LYS A 184 4.49 10.67 8.63
CA LYS A 184 5.85 10.08 8.69
C LYS A 184 6.42 10.13 10.11
N ALA A 185 6.22 11.24 10.82
CA ALA A 185 6.68 11.40 12.20
C ALA A 185 5.99 10.40 13.16
N MET A 186 4.66 10.23 13.04
CA MET A 186 3.92 9.25 13.83
C MET A 186 4.28 7.80 13.46
N GLU A 187 4.44 7.49 12.18
CA GLU A 187 4.88 6.18 11.71
C GLU A 187 6.26 5.80 12.30
N GLU A 188 7.18 6.75 12.31
CA GLU A 188 8.49 6.60 12.92
C GLU A 188 8.41 6.44 14.45
N GLN A 189 7.45 7.09 15.13
CA GLN A 189 7.20 6.86 16.55
C GLN A 189 6.68 5.44 16.82
N VAL A 190 5.78 4.91 16.00
CA VAL A 190 5.31 3.52 16.09
C VAL A 190 6.48 2.55 15.89
N ARG A 191 7.32 2.81 14.87
CA ARG A 191 8.51 1.99 14.59
C ARG A 191 9.47 1.97 15.78
N ARG A 192 9.75 3.14 16.38
CA ARG A 192 10.60 3.23 17.58
C ARG A 192 10.01 2.48 18.77
N ALA A 193 8.72 2.64 19.05
CA ALA A 193 8.04 1.94 20.14
C ALA A 193 8.01 0.41 19.93
N LYS A 194 7.97 -0.03 18.67
CA LYS A 194 8.11 -1.45 18.33
C LYS A 194 9.53 -1.95 18.57
N ASP A 195 10.53 -1.18 18.14
CA ASP A 195 11.93 -1.52 18.36
C ASP A 195 12.26 -1.60 19.86
N THR A 196 11.71 -0.70 20.70
CA THR A 196 11.92 -0.77 22.16
C THR A 196 11.39 -2.08 22.74
N VAL A 197 10.17 -2.50 22.38
CA VAL A 197 9.62 -3.81 22.78
C VAL A 197 10.53 -4.94 22.31
N ASP A 198 10.95 -4.94 21.05
CA ASP A 198 11.81 -5.99 20.49
C ASP A 198 13.17 -6.06 21.21
N THR A 199 13.76 -4.91 21.59
CA THR A 199 15.01 -4.87 22.38
C THR A 199 14.83 -5.45 23.78
N ILE A 200 13.72 -5.14 24.46
CA ILE A 200 13.39 -5.69 25.78
C ILE A 200 13.20 -7.20 25.68
N VAL A 201 12.44 -7.69 24.70
CA VAL A 201 12.23 -9.14 24.46
C VAL A 201 13.56 -9.87 24.20
N GLN A 202 14.49 -9.26 23.46
CA GLN A 202 15.82 -9.84 23.22
C GLN A 202 16.66 -9.93 24.49
N SER A 203 16.47 -9.02 25.45
CA SER A 203 17.21 -9.00 26.72
C SER A 203 16.95 -10.23 27.61
N HIS A 204 15.85 -10.97 27.40
CA HIS A 204 15.52 -12.20 28.13
C HIS A 204 16.63 -13.26 28.05
N ARG A 205 17.39 -13.27 26.95
CA ARG A 205 18.49 -14.21 26.72
C ARG A 205 19.69 -13.96 27.63
N ALA A 206 19.92 -12.71 28.03
CA ALA A 206 21.05 -12.33 28.87
C ALA A 206 20.79 -12.58 30.37
N THR A 207 19.52 -12.59 30.78
CA THR A 207 19.13 -12.66 32.18
C THR A 207 18.99 -14.10 32.65
N ALA A 208 19.76 -14.52 33.68
CA ALA A 208 19.72 -15.89 34.22
C ALA A 208 18.70 -16.09 35.36
N GLY A 209 18.38 -15.04 36.13
CA GLY A 209 17.53 -15.12 37.32
C GLY A 209 16.05 -14.83 37.05
N LEU A 210 15.15 -15.64 37.62
CA LEU A 210 13.70 -15.45 37.46
C LEU A 210 13.22 -14.10 38.03
N VAL A 211 13.78 -13.64 39.15
CA VAL A 211 13.38 -12.35 39.77
C VAL A 211 13.69 -11.16 38.87
N GLN A 212 14.84 -11.18 38.19
CA GLN A 212 15.22 -10.15 37.21
C GLN A 212 14.32 -10.24 35.97
N LEU A 213 13.99 -11.46 35.54
CA LEU A 213 13.08 -11.68 34.42
C LEU A 213 11.66 -11.19 34.71
N MET A 214 11.18 -11.29 35.95
CA MET A 214 9.88 -10.73 36.34
C MET A 214 9.84 -9.20 36.21
N LYS A 215 10.95 -8.49 36.46
CA LYS A 215 11.02 -7.04 36.22
C LYS A 215 11.00 -6.71 34.73
N ILE A 216 11.77 -7.46 33.93
CA ILE A 216 11.77 -7.32 32.46
C ILE A 216 10.36 -7.57 31.91
N TYR A 217 9.62 -8.52 32.48
CA TYR A 217 8.24 -8.80 32.10
C TYR A 217 7.27 -7.66 32.39
N GLU A 218 7.48 -6.90 33.48
CA GLU A 218 6.72 -5.69 33.79
C GLU A 218 7.06 -4.58 32.79
N GLU A 219 8.35 -4.36 32.53
CA GLU A 219 8.84 -3.40 31.51
C GLU A 219 8.32 -3.74 30.09
N GLU A 220 8.26 -5.03 29.73
CA GLU A 220 7.74 -5.51 28.45
C GLU A 220 6.23 -5.23 28.31
N GLU A 221 5.46 -5.36 29.40
CA GLU A 221 4.03 -5.03 29.40
C GLU A 221 3.77 -3.52 29.30
N GLU A 222 4.60 -2.70 29.98
CA GLU A 222 4.55 -1.25 29.89
C GLU A 222 4.89 -0.78 28.47
N ALA A 223 6.02 -1.22 27.91
CA ALA A 223 6.44 -0.89 26.55
C ALA A 223 5.41 -1.34 25.50
N TYR A 224 4.79 -2.52 25.68
CA TYR A 224 3.70 -2.95 24.80
C TYR A 224 2.46 -2.05 24.91
N SER A 225 2.10 -1.61 26.12
CA SER A 225 0.98 -0.67 26.33
C SER A 225 1.24 0.69 25.68
N GLU A 226 2.48 1.19 25.75
CA GLU A 226 2.91 2.40 25.06
C GLU A 226 2.83 2.25 23.54
N LEU A 227 3.34 1.13 22.99
CA LEU A 227 3.23 0.81 21.57
C LEU A 227 1.77 0.82 21.11
N VAL A 228 0.87 0.16 21.84
CA VAL A 228 -0.56 0.15 21.52
C VAL A 228 -1.15 1.56 21.54
N THR A 229 -0.74 2.40 22.49
CA THR A 229 -1.21 3.79 22.59
C THR A 229 -0.75 4.63 21.38
N ILE A 230 0.54 4.56 21.03
CA ILE A 230 1.12 5.28 19.90
C ILE A 230 0.53 4.79 18.57
N ALA A 231 0.45 3.46 18.39
CA ALA A 231 -0.19 2.86 17.22
C ALA A 231 -1.66 3.30 17.11
N THR A 232 -2.41 3.29 18.21
CA THR A 232 -3.81 3.75 18.22
C THR A 232 -3.92 5.20 17.73
N GLN A 233 -3.04 6.10 18.18
CA GLN A 233 -3.04 7.50 17.74
C GLN A 233 -2.72 7.64 16.25
N TYR A 234 -1.70 6.93 15.77
CA TYR A 234 -1.31 6.91 14.35
C TYR A 234 -2.44 6.41 13.46
N TYR A 235 -3.00 5.23 13.78
CA TYR A 235 -4.06 4.63 12.98
C TYR A 235 -5.37 5.43 13.08
N GLN A 236 -5.65 6.10 14.20
CA GLN A 236 -6.77 7.05 14.30
C GLN A 236 -6.59 8.23 13.35
N HIS A 237 -5.38 8.81 13.27
CA HIS A 237 -5.07 9.88 12.32
C HIS A 237 -5.25 9.40 10.87
N GLN A 238 -4.77 8.21 10.53
CA GLN A 238 -4.95 7.63 9.19
C GLN A 238 -6.40 7.32 8.84
N LEU A 239 -7.20 6.88 9.81
CA LEU A 239 -8.61 6.53 9.58
C LEU A 239 -9.51 7.77 9.41
N GLN A 240 -9.12 8.93 9.94
CA GLN A 240 -9.98 10.10 10.01
C GLN A 240 -10.47 10.59 8.63
N PRO A 241 -9.61 10.78 7.61
CA PRO A 241 -10.07 11.24 6.29
C PRO A 241 -11.11 10.30 5.66
N PHE A 242 -10.96 8.98 5.85
CA PHE A 242 -11.92 8.01 5.31
C PHE A 242 -13.23 7.97 6.10
N ARG A 243 -13.19 8.24 7.40
CA ARG A 243 -14.42 8.39 8.21
C ARG A 243 -15.20 9.61 7.75
N ASP A 244 -14.51 10.73 7.55
CA ASP A 244 -15.10 11.98 7.08
C ASP A 244 -15.67 11.79 5.66
N MET A 245 -14.91 11.18 4.74
CA MET A 245 -15.40 10.88 3.39
C MET A 245 -16.61 9.97 3.39
N ARG A 246 -16.64 8.93 4.22
CA ARG A 246 -17.81 8.05 4.37
C ARG A 246 -19.03 8.83 4.87
N GLU A 247 -18.85 9.67 5.90
CA GLU A 247 -19.93 10.46 6.48
C GLU A 247 -20.48 11.49 5.48
N LEU A 248 -19.61 12.30 4.87
CA LEU A 248 -19.98 13.28 3.84
C LEU A 248 -20.70 12.62 2.66
N SER A 249 -20.15 11.51 2.15
CA SER A 249 -20.75 10.78 1.03
C SER A 249 -22.15 10.24 1.38
N THR A 250 -22.34 9.71 2.59
CA THR A 250 -23.67 9.26 3.03
C THR A 250 -24.66 10.41 3.19
N LEU A 251 -24.21 11.57 3.70
CA LEU A 251 -25.06 12.76 3.84
C LEU A 251 -25.50 13.28 2.47
N HIS A 252 -24.58 13.46 1.53
CA HIS A 252 -24.90 13.91 0.17
C HIS A 252 -25.81 12.92 -0.57
N THR A 253 -25.56 11.62 -0.44
CA THR A 253 -26.44 10.58 -1.02
C THR A 253 -27.87 10.69 -0.45
N MET A 254 -28.02 10.86 0.87
CA MET A 254 -29.33 11.04 1.51
C MET A 254 -30.01 12.35 1.09
N GLU A 255 -29.24 13.43 0.91
CA GLU A 255 -29.76 14.72 0.49
C GLU A 255 -30.29 14.66 -0.95
N ILE A 256 -29.54 14.03 -1.86
CA ILE A 256 -29.97 13.79 -3.23
C ILE A 256 -31.24 12.93 -3.26
N GLN A 257 -31.30 11.85 -2.46
CA GLN A 257 -32.50 11.02 -2.35
C GLN A 257 -33.73 11.82 -1.88
N LYS A 258 -33.56 12.74 -0.92
CA LYS A 258 -34.65 13.63 -0.48
C LYS A 258 -35.10 14.56 -1.60
N ILE A 259 -34.16 15.14 -2.35
CA ILE A 259 -34.46 16.00 -3.50
C ILE A 259 -35.28 15.23 -4.55
N LEU A 260 -34.87 14.00 -4.88
CA LEU A 260 -35.59 13.13 -5.82
C LEU A 260 -37.00 12.75 -5.36
N GLN A 261 -37.23 12.61 -4.05
CA GLN A 261 -38.54 12.25 -3.48
C GLN A 261 -39.49 13.45 -3.35
N LEU A 262 -38.96 14.63 -3.05
CA LEU A 262 -39.76 15.80 -2.67
C LEU A 262 -40.02 16.76 -3.84
N GLN A 263 -39.15 16.79 -4.84
CA GLN A 263 -39.24 17.74 -5.95
C GLN A 263 -39.67 17.05 -7.25
N GLU A 264 -40.62 17.65 -7.96
CA GLU A 264 -40.97 17.24 -9.32
C GLU A 264 -39.92 17.77 -10.30
N LEU A 265 -38.91 16.93 -10.57
CA LEU A 265 -37.78 17.27 -11.42
C LEU A 265 -37.95 16.71 -12.83
N GLY A 266 -37.39 17.40 -13.82
CA GLY A 266 -37.34 16.90 -15.20
C GLY A 266 -36.41 15.69 -15.34
N PRO A 267 -36.62 14.82 -16.35
CA PRO A 267 -35.92 13.54 -16.47
C PRO A 267 -34.40 13.69 -16.60
N LYS A 268 -33.92 14.76 -17.26
CA LYS A 268 -32.48 15.05 -17.37
C LYS A 268 -31.85 15.36 -16.02
N ARG A 269 -32.54 16.14 -15.18
CA ARG A 269 -32.05 16.51 -13.84
C ARG A 269 -32.10 15.33 -12.88
N VAL A 270 -33.09 14.45 -13.00
CA VAL A 270 -33.16 13.19 -12.26
C VAL A 270 -31.95 12.31 -12.61
N CYS A 271 -31.65 12.12 -13.89
CA CYS A 271 -30.48 11.33 -14.32
C CYS A 271 -29.15 11.91 -13.79
N GLU A 272 -28.99 13.23 -13.79
CA GLU A 272 -27.79 13.90 -13.25
C GLU A 272 -27.63 13.63 -11.75
N LEU A 273 -28.71 13.78 -10.97
CA LEU A 273 -28.71 13.54 -9.53
C LEU A 273 -28.50 12.06 -9.19
N GLU A 274 -29.10 11.14 -9.96
CA GLU A 274 -28.85 9.71 -9.79
C GLU A 274 -27.38 9.37 -10.02
N ARG A 275 -26.75 9.93 -11.07
CA ARG A 275 -25.32 9.76 -11.32
C ARG A 275 -24.46 10.34 -10.19
N GLU A 276 -24.81 11.52 -9.69
CA GLU A 276 -24.12 12.14 -8.55
C GLU A 276 -24.25 11.28 -7.28
N ALA A 277 -25.43 10.73 -7.01
CA ALA A 277 -25.65 9.80 -5.89
C ALA A 277 -24.85 8.50 -6.05
N GLU A 278 -24.69 7.98 -7.27
CA GLU A 278 -23.82 6.84 -7.54
C GLU A 278 -22.34 7.15 -7.30
N GLU A 279 -21.87 8.34 -7.71
CA GLU A 279 -20.50 8.82 -7.44
C GLU A 279 -20.23 8.94 -5.93
N TRP A 280 -21.14 9.56 -5.18
CA TRP A 280 -21.05 9.62 -3.72
C TRP A 280 -21.11 8.23 -3.07
N SER A 281 -22.00 7.36 -3.53
CA SER A 281 -22.09 5.98 -3.03
C SER A 281 -20.79 5.20 -3.27
N ARG A 282 -20.16 5.38 -4.43
CA ARG A 282 -18.84 4.80 -4.75
C ARG A 282 -17.75 5.31 -3.80
N GLY A 283 -17.68 6.63 -3.59
CA GLY A 283 -16.75 7.23 -2.63
C GLY A 283 -16.95 6.72 -1.20
N ALA A 284 -18.20 6.52 -0.77
CA ALA A 284 -18.50 5.91 0.53
C ALA A 284 -17.99 4.46 0.62
N ASN A 285 -18.19 3.66 -0.43
CA ASN A 285 -17.73 2.27 -0.48
C ASN A 285 -16.20 2.19 -0.45
N GLU A 286 -15.50 2.99 -1.26
CA GLU A 286 -14.03 3.06 -1.28
C GLU A 286 -13.46 3.48 0.08
N ALA A 287 -14.10 4.45 0.74
CA ALA A 287 -13.71 4.86 2.09
C ALA A 287 -13.90 3.72 3.12
N VAL A 288 -15.00 2.98 3.05
CA VAL A 288 -15.22 1.78 3.89
C VAL A 288 -14.16 0.71 3.62
N CYS A 289 -13.75 0.53 2.36
CA CYS A 289 -12.71 -0.42 2.00
C CYS A 289 -11.37 -0.05 2.63
N SER A 290 -10.98 1.22 2.49
CA SER A 290 -9.75 1.77 3.06
C SER A 290 -9.73 1.67 4.60
N ILE A 291 -10.86 1.93 5.26
CA ILE A 291 -11.00 1.75 6.72
C ILE A 291 -10.74 0.30 7.12
N GLN A 292 -11.28 -0.67 6.39
CA GLN A 292 -11.09 -2.09 6.68
C GLN A 292 -9.62 -2.50 6.51
N ASP A 293 -8.96 -2.04 5.45
CA ASP A 293 -7.57 -2.39 5.15
C ASP A 293 -6.61 -1.80 6.19
N ILE A 294 -6.81 -0.53 6.57
CA ILE A 294 -6.06 0.12 7.66
C ILE A 294 -6.28 -0.61 8.99
N THR A 295 -7.51 -1.06 9.27
CA THR A 295 -7.83 -1.83 10.49
C THR A 295 -7.09 -3.16 10.52
N VAL A 296 -6.94 -3.83 9.37
CA VAL A 296 -6.11 -5.03 9.28
C VAL A 296 -4.65 -4.70 9.62
N CYS A 297 -4.09 -3.63 9.06
CA CYS A 297 -2.71 -3.21 9.35
C CYS A 297 -2.47 -3.00 10.85
N TYR A 298 -3.35 -2.25 11.54
CA TYR A 298 -3.27 -2.05 12.99
C TYR A 298 -3.21 -3.38 13.77
N PHE A 299 -4.18 -4.27 13.52
CA PHE A 299 -4.22 -5.53 14.25
C PHE A 299 -3.08 -6.48 13.85
N THR A 300 -2.52 -6.36 12.65
CA THR A 300 -1.30 -7.12 12.31
C THR A 300 -0.11 -6.66 13.13
N GLU A 301 0.09 -5.36 13.31
CA GLU A 301 1.19 -4.85 14.13
C GLU A 301 1.08 -5.31 15.58
N THR A 302 -0.07 -5.12 16.22
CA THR A 302 -0.27 -5.52 17.63
C THR A 302 -0.20 -7.04 17.82
N THR A 303 -0.76 -7.81 16.89
CA THR A 303 -0.73 -9.29 16.97
C THR A 303 0.67 -9.83 16.73
N THR A 304 1.46 -9.23 15.84
CA THR A 304 2.84 -9.69 15.56
C THR A 304 3.76 -9.47 16.76
N THR A 305 3.67 -8.33 17.44
CA THR A 305 4.44 -8.05 18.66
C THR A 305 4.02 -8.96 19.80
N LEU A 306 2.71 -9.11 20.07
CA LEU A 306 2.21 -10.08 21.07
C LEU A 306 2.64 -11.53 20.77
N SER A 307 2.65 -11.93 19.50
CA SER A 307 3.10 -13.26 19.09
C SER A 307 4.59 -13.45 19.38
N GLY A 308 5.41 -12.42 19.17
CA GLY A 308 6.83 -12.40 19.53
C GLY A 308 7.05 -12.58 21.03
N MET A 309 6.37 -11.76 21.84
CA MET A 309 6.39 -11.81 23.30
C MET A 309 6.00 -13.20 23.82
N LEU A 310 4.90 -13.78 23.30
CA LEU A 310 4.43 -15.10 23.71
C LEU A 310 5.45 -16.20 23.36
N LYS A 311 6.03 -16.17 22.14
CA LYS A 311 7.03 -17.16 21.72
C LYS A 311 8.25 -17.13 22.63
N GLN A 312 8.71 -15.94 23.00
CA GLN A 312 9.84 -15.79 23.91
C GLN A 312 9.50 -16.30 25.31
N MET A 313 8.33 -15.96 25.85
CA MET A 313 7.91 -16.45 27.16
C MET A 313 7.72 -17.98 27.19
N GLU A 314 7.26 -18.59 26.09
CA GLU A 314 7.21 -20.05 25.97
C GLU A 314 8.59 -20.72 25.91
N ALA A 315 9.61 -20.01 25.38
CA ALA A 315 10.99 -20.44 25.43
C ALA A 315 11.55 -20.35 26.87
N ASP A 316 11.25 -19.26 27.57
CA ASP A 316 11.65 -19.06 28.96
C ASP A 316 11.03 -20.11 29.88
N ARG A 317 9.77 -20.49 29.66
CA ARG A 317 9.11 -21.59 30.38
C ARG A 317 9.90 -22.90 30.32
N LYS A 318 10.55 -23.21 29.20
CA LYS A 318 11.35 -24.44 29.05
C LYS A 318 12.67 -24.37 29.83
N ARG A 319 13.12 -23.16 30.15
CA ARG A 319 14.40 -22.88 30.83
C ARG A 319 14.29 -23.01 32.35
N PHE A 320 13.11 -22.79 32.91
CA PHE A 320 12.85 -22.86 34.35
C PHE A 320 12.05 -24.12 34.74
N GLY A 321 12.29 -24.64 35.94
CA GLY A 321 11.54 -25.77 36.49
C GLY A 321 10.09 -25.40 36.84
N HIS A 322 9.20 -26.40 36.88
CA HIS A 322 7.75 -26.20 37.09
C HIS A 322 7.41 -25.41 38.36
N ALA A 323 8.10 -25.67 39.48
CA ALA A 323 7.84 -24.99 40.75
C ALA A 323 8.22 -23.49 40.69
N SER A 324 9.36 -23.15 40.08
CA SER A 324 9.80 -21.77 39.92
C SER A 324 8.90 -21.03 38.91
N TRP A 325 8.48 -21.70 37.83
CA TRP A 325 7.62 -21.10 36.81
C TRP A 325 6.18 -20.83 37.26
N ALA A 326 5.73 -21.43 38.36
CA ALA A 326 4.38 -21.19 38.90
C ALA A 326 4.09 -19.70 39.09
N VAL A 327 5.09 -18.90 39.49
CA VAL A 327 4.98 -17.45 39.67
C VAL A 327 4.74 -16.70 38.35
N ALA A 328 5.33 -17.15 37.24
CA ALA A 328 5.18 -16.53 35.92
C ALA A 328 3.99 -17.08 35.11
N THR A 329 3.32 -18.12 35.60
CA THR A 329 2.21 -18.78 34.90
C THR A 329 0.99 -17.86 34.68
N PRO A 330 0.55 -17.01 35.64
CA PRO A 330 -0.55 -16.08 35.43
C PRO A 330 -0.30 -15.10 34.28
N ARG A 331 0.94 -14.62 34.13
CA ARG A 331 1.33 -13.75 33.02
C ARG A 331 1.26 -14.47 31.68
N LEU A 332 1.72 -15.72 31.61
CA LEU A 332 1.64 -16.51 30.37
C LEU A 332 0.19 -16.72 29.94
N GLU A 333 -0.70 -16.97 30.90
CA GLU A 333 -2.14 -17.08 30.64
C GLU A 333 -2.74 -15.75 30.15
N LYS A 334 -2.35 -14.62 30.77
CA LYS A 334 -2.73 -13.27 30.35
C LYS A 334 -2.30 -12.97 28.91
N LEU A 335 -1.04 -13.25 28.54
CA LEU A 335 -0.55 -13.04 27.17
C LEU A 335 -1.28 -13.92 26.15
N LYS A 336 -1.56 -15.19 26.48
CA LYS A 336 -2.35 -16.08 25.62
C LYS A 336 -3.76 -15.57 25.40
N PHE A 337 -4.38 -15.04 26.45
CA PHE A 337 -5.71 -14.44 26.38
C PHE A 337 -5.71 -13.17 25.51
N LEU A 338 -4.75 -12.26 25.73
CA LEU A 338 -4.62 -11.04 24.94
C LEU A 338 -4.35 -11.35 23.46
N LEU A 339 -3.43 -12.27 23.16
CA LEU A 339 -3.15 -12.69 21.79
C LEU A 339 -4.38 -13.30 21.12
N ALA A 340 -5.14 -14.15 21.82
CA ALA A 340 -6.38 -14.73 21.28
C ALA A 340 -7.43 -13.65 20.98
N LYS A 341 -7.53 -12.62 21.83
CA LYS A 341 -8.44 -11.48 21.64
C LYS A 341 -8.04 -10.63 20.43
N GLU A 342 -6.77 -10.24 20.32
CA GLU A 342 -6.26 -9.42 19.21
C GLU A 342 -6.32 -10.19 17.87
N THR A 343 -5.89 -11.46 17.87
CA THR A 343 -5.97 -12.32 16.68
C THR A 343 -7.43 -12.50 16.22
N LEU A 344 -8.39 -12.59 17.15
CA LEU A 344 -9.80 -12.66 16.80
C LEU A 344 -10.27 -11.41 16.05
N GLN A 345 -9.84 -10.21 16.48
CA GLN A 345 -10.18 -8.96 15.78
C GLN A 345 -9.51 -8.89 14.41
N LEU A 346 -8.21 -9.25 14.34
CA LEU A 346 -7.47 -9.32 13.08
C LEU A 346 -8.18 -10.22 12.06
N MET A 347 -8.55 -11.44 12.48
CA MET A 347 -9.13 -12.40 11.54
C MET A 347 -10.56 -12.03 11.15
N ARG A 348 -11.33 -11.33 12.00
CA ARG A 348 -12.63 -10.75 11.62
C ARG A 348 -12.48 -9.63 10.60
N ALA A 349 -11.50 -8.74 10.79
CA ALA A 349 -11.20 -7.69 9.81
C ALA A 349 -10.75 -8.29 8.47
N ARG A 350 -9.83 -9.27 8.49
CA ARG A 350 -9.39 -9.99 7.30
C ARG A 350 -10.53 -10.75 6.61
N GLU A 351 -11.44 -11.38 7.35
CA GLU A 351 -12.61 -12.04 6.78
C GLU A 351 -13.47 -11.06 5.97
N MET A 352 -13.63 -9.82 6.44
CA MET A 352 -14.36 -8.78 5.70
C MET A 352 -13.66 -8.41 4.39
N CYS A 353 -12.34 -8.17 4.42
CA CYS A 353 -11.55 -7.85 3.21
C CYS A 353 -11.57 -9.00 2.18
N VAL A 354 -11.37 -10.25 2.62
CA VAL A 354 -11.39 -11.42 1.72
C VAL A 354 -12.79 -11.65 1.15
N ASN A 355 -13.86 -11.46 1.95
CA ASN A 355 -15.22 -11.52 1.42
C ASN A 355 -15.43 -10.44 0.35
N ARG A 356 -14.98 -9.20 0.59
CA ARG A 356 -15.07 -8.11 -0.39
C ARG A 356 -14.36 -8.46 -1.70
N GLN A 357 -13.08 -8.84 -1.63
CA GLN A 357 -12.29 -9.28 -2.79
C GLN A 357 -12.99 -10.41 -3.56
N LYS A 358 -13.60 -11.36 -2.85
CA LYS A 358 -14.36 -12.44 -3.48
C LYS A 358 -15.62 -11.95 -4.22
N HIS A 359 -16.30 -10.93 -3.70
CA HIS A 359 -17.43 -10.31 -4.41
C HIS A 359 -16.95 -9.55 -5.65
N GLU A 360 -15.84 -8.81 -5.55
CA GLU A 360 -15.23 -8.12 -6.70
C GLU A 360 -14.83 -9.11 -7.81
N ILE A 361 -14.21 -10.24 -7.47
CA ILE A 361 -13.88 -11.30 -8.45
C ILE A 361 -15.15 -11.86 -9.11
N LYS A 362 -16.22 -12.03 -8.33
CA LYS A 362 -17.51 -12.51 -8.86
C LYS A 362 -18.16 -11.50 -9.80
N GLU A 363 -18.07 -10.21 -9.50
CA GLU A 363 -18.54 -9.13 -10.37
C GLU A 363 -17.73 -9.09 -11.67
N LYS A 364 -16.40 -9.15 -11.59
CA LYS A 364 -15.51 -9.26 -12.75
C LYS A 364 -15.84 -10.48 -13.61
N MET A 365 -16.08 -11.64 -12.99
CA MET A 365 -16.50 -12.85 -13.70
C MET A 365 -17.86 -12.68 -14.41
N SER A 366 -18.77 -11.88 -13.85
CA SER A 366 -20.08 -11.60 -14.48
C SER A 366 -20.02 -10.53 -15.58
N SER A 367 -19.03 -9.62 -15.53
CA SER A 367 -18.85 -8.56 -16.53
C SER A 367 -18.06 -9.02 -17.77
N VAL A 368 -17.45 -10.20 -17.72
CA VAL A 368 -16.58 -10.79 -18.76
C VAL A 368 -17.33 -11.21 -20.06
N CYS A 369 -18.57 -10.74 -20.26
CA CYS A 369 -19.33 -11.02 -21.47
C CYS A 369 -18.78 -10.28 -22.72
N ASP A 370 -18.73 -11.02 -23.83
CA ASP A 370 -18.55 -10.64 -25.26
C ASP A 370 -17.15 -10.56 -25.89
N GLY A 371 -16.05 -10.82 -25.19
CA GLY A 371 -14.74 -10.86 -25.86
C GLY A 371 -13.52 -11.38 -25.10
N ALA A 372 -13.67 -11.82 -23.85
CA ALA A 372 -12.53 -12.26 -23.05
C ALA A 372 -11.99 -13.61 -23.51
N SER A 373 -10.67 -13.77 -23.41
CA SER A 373 -10.02 -15.04 -23.74
C SER A 373 -10.33 -16.09 -22.65
N VAL A 374 -10.33 -17.36 -23.02
CA VAL A 374 -10.50 -18.48 -22.08
C VAL A 374 -9.47 -18.42 -20.94
N CYS A 375 -8.28 -17.86 -21.19
CA CYS A 375 -7.24 -17.68 -20.19
C CYS A 375 -7.63 -16.68 -19.08
N ASP A 376 -8.39 -15.65 -19.41
CA ASP A 376 -8.80 -14.62 -18.43
C ASP A 376 -9.81 -15.20 -17.41
N VAL A 377 -10.66 -16.10 -17.88
CA VAL A 377 -11.62 -16.85 -17.05
C VAL A 377 -10.89 -17.80 -16.11
N ASP A 378 -9.92 -18.58 -16.61
CA ASP A 378 -9.12 -19.51 -15.79
C ASP A 378 -8.37 -18.78 -14.66
N VAL A 379 -7.85 -17.57 -14.93
CA VAL A 379 -7.18 -16.73 -13.91
C VAL A 379 -8.16 -16.27 -12.84
N LEU A 380 -9.36 -15.80 -13.22
CA LEU A 380 -10.38 -15.37 -12.26
C LEU A 380 -10.91 -16.54 -11.44
N GLU A 381 -11.05 -17.74 -12.02
CA GLU A 381 -11.41 -18.96 -11.30
C GLU A 381 -10.37 -19.33 -10.24
N LEU A 382 -9.07 -19.21 -10.57
CA LEU A 382 -7.98 -19.46 -9.62
C LEU A 382 -7.99 -18.44 -8.47
N GLN A 383 -8.13 -17.14 -8.78
CA GLN A 383 -8.22 -16.08 -7.77
C GLN A 383 -9.41 -16.29 -6.84
N TYR A 384 -10.56 -16.71 -7.38
CA TYR A 384 -11.73 -17.04 -6.58
C TYR A 384 -11.48 -18.23 -5.64
N TYR A 385 -10.80 -19.26 -6.13
CA TYR A 385 -10.42 -20.43 -5.33
C TYR A 385 -9.46 -20.06 -4.20
N GLU A 386 -8.43 -19.27 -4.48
CA GLU A 386 -7.46 -18.78 -3.48
C GLU A 386 -8.17 -17.96 -2.39
N ALA A 387 -8.98 -16.97 -2.79
CA ALA A 387 -9.79 -16.18 -1.85
C ALA A 387 -10.74 -17.06 -1.02
N GLN A 388 -11.31 -18.13 -1.59
CA GLN A 388 -12.16 -19.08 -0.87
C GLN A 388 -11.36 -19.88 0.18
N LEU A 389 -10.14 -20.29 -0.12
CA LEU A 389 -9.26 -20.97 0.84
C LEU A 389 -8.82 -20.05 1.97
N GLU A 390 -8.51 -18.79 1.66
CA GLU A 390 -8.20 -17.76 2.63
C GLU A 390 -9.38 -17.51 3.58
N LEU A 391 -10.60 -17.43 3.04
CA LEU A 391 -11.82 -17.29 3.83
C LEU A 391 -11.99 -18.45 4.82
N TYR A 392 -11.76 -19.69 4.37
CA TYR A 392 -11.81 -20.85 5.27
C TYR A 392 -10.72 -20.79 6.33
N THR A 393 -9.53 -20.33 5.99
CA THR A 393 -8.42 -20.14 6.94
C THR A 393 -8.78 -19.10 7.99
N CYS A 394 -9.36 -17.96 7.57
CA CYS A 394 -9.84 -16.93 8.48
C CYS A 394 -10.90 -17.46 9.44
N LYS A 395 -11.93 -18.13 8.93
CA LYS A 395 -13.00 -18.72 9.74
C LYS A 395 -12.50 -19.76 10.73
N LEU A 396 -11.52 -20.58 10.34
CA LEU A 396 -10.92 -21.56 11.24
C LEU A 396 -10.14 -20.89 12.38
N GLU A 397 -9.39 -19.83 12.08
CA GLU A 397 -8.63 -19.08 13.08
C GLU A 397 -9.56 -18.29 14.02
N ILE A 398 -10.65 -17.70 13.52
CA ILE A 398 -11.72 -17.09 14.34
C ILE A 398 -12.26 -18.11 15.36
N LEU A 399 -12.72 -19.28 14.88
CA LEU A 399 -13.29 -20.32 15.75
C LEU A 399 -12.26 -20.87 16.76
N LYS A 400 -10.99 -20.93 16.38
CA LYS A 400 -9.90 -21.35 17.28
C LYS A 400 -9.69 -20.34 18.42
N ASN A 401 -9.64 -19.04 18.10
CA ASN A 401 -9.48 -18.00 19.11
C ASN A 401 -10.72 -17.87 20.01
N GLU A 402 -11.94 -18.00 19.45
CA GLU A 402 -13.17 -18.07 20.25
C GLU A 402 -13.17 -19.25 21.23
N GLU A 403 -12.71 -20.43 20.80
CA GLU A 403 -12.56 -21.58 21.71
C GLU A 403 -11.52 -21.31 22.80
N GLN A 404 -10.39 -20.68 22.48
CA GLN A 404 -9.35 -20.35 23.46
C GLN A 404 -9.85 -19.35 24.52
N LEU A 405 -10.64 -18.35 24.12
CA LEU A 405 -11.26 -17.40 25.05
C LEU A 405 -12.27 -18.08 25.97
N LEU A 406 -13.11 -18.99 25.43
CA LEU A 406 -14.03 -19.80 26.25
C LEU A 406 -13.28 -20.73 27.21
N LEU A 407 -12.17 -21.33 26.78
CA LEU A 407 -11.32 -22.17 27.64
C LEU A 407 -10.74 -21.36 28.80
N ALA A 408 -10.27 -20.13 28.56
CA ALA A 408 -9.79 -19.26 29.62
C ALA A 408 -10.90 -18.99 30.65
N GLN A 409 -12.13 -18.69 30.20
CA GLN A 409 -13.29 -18.48 31.07
C GLN A 409 -13.70 -19.75 31.85
N ILE A 410 -13.65 -20.91 31.20
CA ILE A 410 -13.93 -22.21 31.85
C ILE A 410 -12.90 -22.46 32.95
N ASN A 411 -11.61 -22.24 32.67
CA ASN A 411 -10.54 -22.43 33.66
C ASN A 411 -10.71 -21.49 34.87
N THR A 412 -11.15 -20.24 34.66
CA THR A 412 -11.43 -19.32 35.77
C THR A 412 -12.61 -19.78 36.62
N LEU A 413 -13.71 -20.24 36.01
CA LEU A 413 -14.85 -20.78 36.75
C LEU A 413 -14.49 -22.07 37.49
N GLN A 414 -13.68 -22.94 36.89
CA GLN A 414 -13.20 -24.17 37.54
C GLN A 414 -12.35 -23.86 38.76
N ARG A 415 -11.50 -22.83 38.72
CA ARG A 415 -10.73 -22.34 39.88
C ARG A 415 -11.65 -21.83 40.98
N GLN A 416 -12.61 -20.96 40.66
CA GLN A 416 -13.59 -20.45 41.62
C GLN A 416 -14.44 -21.55 42.27
N ILE A 417 -14.89 -22.53 41.47
CA ILE A 417 -15.63 -23.70 41.99
C ILE A 417 -14.74 -24.52 42.92
N LYS A 418 -13.47 -24.70 42.57
CA LYS A 418 -12.51 -25.43 43.40
C LYS A 418 -12.25 -24.70 44.73
N GLU A 419 -12.06 -23.38 44.69
CA GLU A 419 -11.87 -22.52 45.87
C GLU A 419 -13.08 -22.59 46.82
N LEU A 420 -14.31 -22.47 46.30
CA LEU A 420 -15.54 -22.62 47.09
C LEU A 420 -15.70 -24.03 47.68
N LYS A 421 -15.18 -25.06 47.01
CA LYS A 421 -15.27 -26.46 47.45
C LYS A 421 -14.20 -26.83 48.48
N GLU A 422 -13.07 -26.13 48.43
CA GLU A 422 -11.92 -26.27 49.34
C GLU A 422 -11.98 -25.27 50.51
N GLU A 423 -13.05 -24.47 50.61
CA GLU A 423 -13.29 -23.56 51.72
C GLU A 423 -13.44 -24.35 53.03
N VAL A 424 -12.42 -24.26 53.89
CA VAL A 424 -12.35 -24.98 55.17
C VAL A 424 -13.23 -24.26 56.20
N VAL A 425 -14.36 -24.87 56.54
CA VAL A 425 -15.21 -24.41 57.65
C VAL A 425 -14.61 -24.88 58.97
N TYR A 426 -14.11 -23.93 59.77
CA TYR A 426 -13.72 -24.21 61.15
C TYR A 426 -14.96 -24.25 62.03
N TYR A 427 -15.28 -25.42 62.57
CA TYR A 427 -16.28 -25.54 63.62
C TYR A 427 -15.60 -25.33 64.97
N ASP A 428 -16.12 -24.38 65.76
CA ASP A 428 -15.69 -24.22 67.15
C ASP A 428 -16.06 -25.49 67.95
N ALA A 429 -15.20 -25.89 68.90
CA ALA A 429 -15.47 -27.06 69.73
C ALA A 429 -16.57 -26.73 70.74
N CYS A 430 -17.80 -27.23 70.51
CA CYS A 430 -18.90 -27.05 71.45
C CYS A 430 -18.63 -27.84 72.76
N GLU A 431 -18.65 -27.13 73.89
CA GLU A 431 -18.48 -27.72 75.23
C GLU A 431 -19.80 -28.24 75.83
N ASP A 432 -20.99 -27.83 75.31
CA ASP A 432 -22.31 -28.21 75.83
C ASP A 432 -23.11 -29.12 74.85
N PRO A 433 -23.60 -30.30 75.29
CA PRO A 433 -24.44 -31.19 74.46
C PRO A 433 -25.80 -30.60 74.05
N LEU A 434 -26.33 -29.56 74.71
CA LEU A 434 -27.57 -28.89 74.27
C LEU A 434 -27.38 -27.97 73.05
N GLU A 435 -26.20 -27.37 72.88
CA GLU A 435 -25.89 -26.51 71.73
C GLU A 435 -25.84 -27.29 70.42
N LEU A 436 -25.40 -28.57 70.47
CA LEU A 436 -25.44 -29.50 69.35
C LEU A 436 -26.86 -29.80 68.86
N GLN A 437 -27.86 -29.76 69.75
CA GLN A 437 -29.26 -30.06 69.42
C GLN A 437 -29.97 -28.87 68.77
N CYS A 438 -29.59 -27.64 69.14
CA CYS A 438 -29.99 -26.41 68.42
C CYS A 438 -29.39 -26.39 67.01
N MET A 439 -28.11 -26.76 66.84
CA MET A 439 -27.47 -26.84 65.50
C MET A 439 -28.01 -27.95 64.60
N GLN A 440 -28.56 -29.05 65.15
CA GLN A 440 -29.24 -30.10 64.37
C GLN A 440 -30.57 -29.65 63.77
N THR A 441 -31.24 -28.68 64.41
CA THR A 441 -32.48 -28.09 63.90
C THR A 441 -32.17 -26.94 62.94
N ASP A 442 -31.03 -26.27 63.17
CA ASP A 442 -30.44 -25.25 62.33
C ASP A 442 -29.41 -25.83 61.35
N VAL A 443 -29.82 -26.80 60.52
CA VAL A 443 -29.22 -27.02 59.19
C VAL A 443 -29.61 -25.85 58.26
N SER A 444 -29.26 -24.65 58.74
CA SER A 444 -28.64 -23.48 58.13
C SER A 444 -29.44 -22.67 57.10
N PRO A 445 -29.77 -21.40 57.42
CA PRO A 445 -30.09 -20.37 56.43
C PRO A 445 -28.86 -19.93 55.62
N THR A 446 -27.67 -19.99 56.21
CA THR A 446 -26.39 -19.56 55.61
C THR A 446 -25.91 -20.49 54.49
N HIS A 447 -25.97 -21.82 54.68
CA HIS A 447 -25.56 -22.79 53.65
C HIS A 447 -26.49 -22.88 52.41
N ARG A 448 -27.69 -22.26 52.44
CA ARG A 448 -28.54 -22.17 51.23
C ARG A 448 -28.03 -21.12 50.25
N GLY A 449 -27.36 -20.07 50.74
CA GLY A 449 -26.74 -19.04 49.91
C GLY A 449 -25.55 -19.60 49.12
N ASP A 450 -24.67 -20.34 49.78
CA ASP A 450 -23.46 -20.91 49.18
C ASP A 450 -23.79 -22.04 48.19
N ASN A 451 -24.79 -22.86 48.50
CA ASN A 451 -25.30 -23.87 47.56
C ASN A 451 -25.96 -23.25 46.31
N SER A 452 -26.58 -22.07 46.45
CA SER A 452 -27.15 -21.32 45.32
C SER A 452 -26.05 -20.74 44.43
N ALA A 453 -25.02 -20.13 45.02
CA ALA A 453 -23.87 -19.59 44.29
C ALA A 453 -23.06 -20.68 43.57
N TYR A 454 -22.79 -21.80 44.26
CA TYR A 454 -22.12 -22.97 43.69
C TYR A 454 -22.92 -23.58 42.53
N SER A 455 -24.24 -23.75 42.69
CA SER A 455 -25.12 -24.26 41.65
C SER A 455 -25.15 -23.34 40.43
N HIS A 456 -25.19 -22.01 40.64
CA HIS A 456 -25.13 -21.02 39.57
C HIS A 456 -23.80 -21.06 38.80
N LEU A 457 -22.66 -21.11 39.49
CA LEU A 457 -21.34 -21.23 38.84
C LEU A 457 -21.21 -22.54 38.05
N HIS A 458 -21.73 -23.65 38.59
CA HIS A 458 -21.74 -24.93 37.89
C HIS A 458 -22.64 -24.91 36.64
N GLN A 459 -23.80 -24.25 36.72
CA GLN A 459 -24.67 -24.04 35.56
C GLN A 459 -23.99 -23.19 34.49
N GLN A 460 -23.29 -22.12 34.87
CA GLN A 460 -22.51 -21.28 33.96
C GLN A 460 -21.37 -22.07 33.31
N LEU A 461 -20.63 -22.89 34.06
CA LEU A 461 -19.60 -23.77 33.54
C LEU A 461 -20.15 -24.72 32.47
N LEU A 462 -21.27 -25.39 32.76
CA LEU A 462 -21.94 -26.27 31.80
C LEU A 462 -22.37 -25.53 30.53
N GLN A 463 -22.84 -24.28 30.66
CA GLN A 463 -23.20 -23.45 29.50
C GLN A 463 -21.97 -23.11 28.64
N LEU A 464 -20.85 -22.73 29.26
CA LEU A 464 -19.61 -22.44 28.53
C LEU A 464 -19.03 -23.69 27.87
N GLU A 465 -19.06 -24.84 28.54
CA GLU A 465 -18.62 -26.12 27.97
C GLU A 465 -19.48 -26.54 26.77
N ARG A 466 -20.81 -26.34 26.83
CA ARG A 466 -21.70 -26.57 25.68
C ARG A 466 -21.37 -25.64 24.51
N LYS A 467 -21.15 -24.34 24.78
CA LYS A 467 -20.74 -23.37 23.76
C LYS A 467 -19.39 -23.77 23.12
N ARG A 468 -18.41 -24.16 23.94
CA ARG A 468 -17.11 -24.65 23.49
C ARG A 468 -17.27 -25.90 22.61
N ALA A 469 -18.08 -26.87 23.02
CA ALA A 469 -18.35 -28.09 22.24
C ALA A 469 -19.00 -27.76 20.88
N MET A 470 -19.94 -26.81 20.85
CA MET A 470 -20.54 -26.32 19.61
C MET A 470 -19.49 -25.70 18.68
N ILE A 471 -18.62 -24.83 19.19
CA ILE A 471 -17.53 -24.20 18.41
C ILE A 471 -16.54 -25.25 17.91
N SER A 472 -16.18 -26.24 18.73
CA SER A 472 -15.30 -27.33 18.32
C SER A 472 -15.89 -28.15 17.18
N SER A 473 -17.19 -28.47 17.25
CA SER A 473 -17.93 -29.12 16.16
C SER A 473 -17.98 -28.25 14.89
N ARG A 474 -18.28 -26.96 15.02
CA ARG A 474 -18.23 -26.00 13.90
C ARG A 474 -16.84 -25.95 13.28
N ARG A 475 -15.77 -25.92 14.07
CA ARG A 475 -14.39 -25.92 13.55
C ARG A 475 -14.08 -27.21 12.79
N ALA A 476 -14.53 -28.37 13.27
CA ALA A 476 -14.36 -29.63 12.56
C ALA A 476 -15.11 -29.64 11.22
N THR A 477 -16.36 -29.18 11.19
CA THR A 477 -17.11 -29.06 9.92
C THR A 477 -16.46 -28.08 8.95
N MET A 478 -15.90 -26.97 9.44
CA MET A 478 -15.15 -26.02 8.61
C MET A 478 -13.84 -26.60 8.05
N ARG A 479 -13.11 -27.41 8.82
CA ARG A 479 -11.92 -28.13 8.32
C ARG A 479 -12.30 -29.08 7.18
N ASN A 480 -13.33 -29.91 7.39
CA ASN A 480 -13.81 -30.84 6.37
C ASN A 480 -14.27 -30.11 5.10
N ARG A 481 -14.87 -28.92 5.22
CA ARG A 481 -15.24 -28.09 4.06
C ARG A 481 -14.03 -27.58 3.30
N LYS A 482 -12.98 -27.12 4.01
CA LYS A 482 -11.72 -26.69 3.39
C LYS A 482 -11.04 -27.85 2.66
N GLU A 483 -10.94 -29.01 3.31
CA GLU A 483 -10.36 -30.23 2.70
C GLU A 483 -11.10 -30.65 1.44
N ARG A 484 -12.44 -30.72 1.47
CA ARG A 484 -13.26 -31.01 0.28
C ARG A 484 -13.04 -30.01 -0.85
N CYS A 485 -12.85 -28.72 -0.53
CA CYS A 485 -12.57 -27.70 -1.53
C CYS A 485 -11.21 -27.92 -2.20
N VAL A 486 -10.20 -28.32 -1.42
CA VAL A 486 -8.87 -28.66 -1.94
C VAL A 486 -8.93 -29.90 -2.82
N GLU A 487 -9.56 -30.98 -2.34
CA GLU A 487 -9.73 -32.23 -3.08
C GLU A 487 -10.47 -32.02 -4.41
N ALA A 488 -11.54 -31.21 -4.41
CA ALA A 488 -12.31 -30.90 -5.61
C ALA A 488 -11.46 -30.18 -6.67
N HIS A 489 -10.65 -29.19 -6.25
CA HIS A 489 -9.77 -28.46 -7.15
C HIS A 489 -8.63 -29.34 -7.68
N GLU A 490 -8.02 -30.18 -6.83
CA GLU A 490 -7.03 -31.18 -7.27
C GLU A 490 -7.62 -32.14 -8.31
N LEU A 491 -8.86 -32.59 -8.12
CA LEU A 491 -9.54 -33.45 -9.07
C LEU A 491 -9.77 -32.74 -10.42
N GLN A 492 -10.19 -31.47 -10.39
CA GLN A 492 -10.35 -30.64 -11.58
C GLN A 492 -9.03 -30.47 -12.34
N GLN A 493 -7.93 -30.18 -11.64
CA GLN A 493 -6.60 -30.09 -12.24
C GLN A 493 -6.13 -31.41 -12.86
N ARG A 494 -6.31 -32.54 -12.16
CA ARG A 494 -5.97 -33.87 -12.69
C ARG A 494 -6.79 -34.20 -13.93
N ALA A 495 -8.08 -33.88 -13.94
CA ALA A 495 -8.94 -34.08 -15.10
C ALA A 495 -8.52 -33.20 -16.30
N ALA A 496 -8.14 -31.95 -16.06
CA ALA A 496 -7.61 -31.05 -17.08
C ALA A 496 -6.30 -31.58 -17.69
N GLN A 497 -5.35 -32.03 -16.85
CA GLN A 497 -4.10 -32.65 -17.30
C GLN A 497 -4.33 -33.92 -18.13
N GLN A 498 -5.30 -34.76 -17.71
CA GLN A 498 -5.70 -35.95 -18.48
C GLN A 498 -6.29 -35.57 -19.85
N ARG A 499 -7.10 -34.52 -19.94
CA ARG A 499 -7.63 -34.03 -21.22
C ARG A 499 -6.52 -33.53 -22.14
N VAL A 500 -5.56 -32.77 -21.60
CA VAL A 500 -4.40 -32.28 -22.37
C VAL A 500 -3.54 -33.43 -22.88
N THR A 501 -3.24 -34.41 -22.04
CA THR A 501 -2.44 -35.58 -22.45
C THR A 501 -3.18 -36.44 -23.49
N GLN A 502 -4.50 -36.66 -23.33
CA GLN A 502 -5.33 -37.33 -24.33
C GLN A 502 -5.35 -36.57 -25.66
N TYR A 503 -5.49 -35.24 -25.61
CA TYR A 503 -5.43 -34.39 -26.80
C TYR A 503 -4.08 -34.50 -27.50
N GLN A 504 -2.97 -34.42 -26.76
CA GLN A 504 -1.62 -34.58 -27.30
C GLN A 504 -1.41 -35.96 -27.93
N GLN A 505 -1.93 -37.02 -27.32
CA GLN A 505 -1.88 -38.38 -27.88
C GLN A 505 -2.69 -38.47 -29.18
N HIS A 506 -3.93 -37.97 -29.19
CA HIS A 506 -4.76 -37.93 -30.39
C HIS A 506 -4.14 -37.09 -31.51
N HIS A 507 -3.57 -35.94 -31.17
CA HIS A 507 -2.87 -35.06 -32.10
C HIS A 507 -1.63 -35.73 -32.67
N ALA A 508 -0.81 -36.39 -31.84
CA ALA A 508 0.36 -37.13 -32.30
C ALA A 508 -0.03 -38.31 -33.22
N VAL A 509 -1.12 -39.02 -32.92
CA VAL A 509 -1.66 -40.07 -33.79
C VAL A 509 -2.16 -39.49 -35.11
N HIS A 510 -2.88 -38.36 -35.07
CA HIS A 510 -3.35 -37.66 -36.26
C HIS A 510 -2.17 -37.22 -37.15
N GLN A 511 -1.17 -36.56 -36.58
CA GLN A 511 0.05 -36.16 -37.31
C GLN A 511 0.77 -37.38 -37.94
N LYS A 512 0.85 -38.51 -37.24
CA LYS A 512 1.43 -39.75 -37.79
C LYS A 512 0.60 -40.34 -38.93
N ARG A 513 -0.72 -40.12 -38.95
CA ARG A 513 -1.60 -40.54 -40.05
C ARG A 513 -1.47 -39.63 -41.26
N GLU A 514 -1.40 -38.31 -41.04
CA GLU A 514 -1.13 -37.33 -42.12
C GLU A 514 0.21 -37.60 -42.79
N LYS A 515 1.30 -37.76 -42.01
CA LYS A 515 2.62 -38.09 -42.56
C LYS A 515 2.61 -39.36 -43.40
N ARG A 516 1.89 -40.40 -42.96
CA ARG A 516 1.74 -41.64 -43.75
C ARG A 516 0.95 -41.42 -45.04
N ARG A 517 -0.10 -40.60 -45.02
CA ARG A 517 -0.85 -40.22 -46.23
C ARG A 517 0.05 -39.47 -47.22
N GLU A 518 0.82 -38.49 -46.75
CA GLU A 518 1.78 -37.75 -47.58
C GLU A 518 2.87 -38.66 -48.17
N GLU A 519 3.40 -39.61 -47.40
CA GLU A 519 4.38 -40.60 -47.89
C GLU A 519 3.78 -41.53 -48.96
N GLU A 520 2.53 -41.96 -48.79
CA GLU A 520 1.81 -42.75 -49.79
C GLU A 520 1.53 -41.96 -51.08
N GLU A 521 1.19 -40.68 -50.98
CA GLU A 521 1.02 -39.79 -52.14
C GLU A 521 2.33 -39.61 -52.90
N LYS A 522 3.43 -39.28 -52.21
CA LYS A 522 4.78 -39.21 -52.82
C LYS A 522 5.18 -40.52 -53.48
N ARG A 523 4.82 -41.67 -52.89
CA ARG A 523 5.07 -42.99 -53.49
C ARG A 523 4.23 -43.20 -54.75
N LYS A 524 2.97 -42.79 -54.77
CA LYS A 524 2.10 -42.86 -55.97
C LYS A 524 2.65 -41.97 -57.09
N GLU A 525 3.04 -40.74 -56.76
CA GLU A 525 3.68 -39.81 -57.70
C GLU A 525 4.98 -40.39 -58.28
N TRP A 526 5.82 -40.99 -57.44
CA TRP A 526 7.04 -41.65 -57.90
C TRP A 526 6.76 -42.83 -58.84
N VAL A 527 5.79 -43.69 -58.50
CA VAL A 527 5.37 -44.80 -59.38
C VAL A 527 4.82 -44.27 -60.70
N GLN A 528 4.05 -43.18 -60.68
CA GLN A 528 3.51 -42.56 -61.87
C GLN A 528 4.61 -41.97 -62.76
N MET A 529 5.59 -41.27 -62.18
CA MET A 529 6.76 -40.79 -62.93
C MET A 529 7.53 -41.94 -63.59
N GLU A 530 7.75 -43.06 -62.89
CA GLU A 530 8.46 -44.20 -63.47
C GLU A 530 7.64 -44.90 -64.57
N ARG A 531 6.30 -44.94 -64.44
CA ARG A 531 5.38 -45.38 -65.49
C ARG A 531 5.45 -44.46 -66.72
N GLU A 532 5.46 -43.15 -66.52
CA GLU A 532 5.58 -42.18 -67.62
C GLU A 532 6.93 -42.31 -68.33
N ARG A 533 8.01 -42.51 -67.57
CA ARG A 533 9.35 -42.75 -68.10
C ARG A 533 9.44 -44.03 -68.93
N THR A 534 8.83 -45.12 -68.44
CA THR A 534 8.76 -46.39 -69.18
C THR A 534 7.87 -46.27 -70.42
N LEU A 535 6.72 -45.60 -70.34
CA LEU A 535 5.88 -45.31 -71.51
C LEU A 535 6.63 -44.46 -72.55
N SER A 536 7.42 -43.47 -72.12
CA SER A 536 8.23 -42.63 -73.01
C SER A 536 9.34 -43.44 -73.71
N ARG A 537 9.98 -44.36 -72.98
CA ARG A 537 10.92 -45.34 -73.54
C ARG A 537 10.25 -46.27 -74.56
N LEU A 538 9.02 -46.73 -74.29
CA LEU A 538 8.28 -47.57 -75.23
C LEU A 538 7.82 -46.79 -76.47
N ARG A 539 7.40 -45.52 -76.33
CA ARG A 539 7.05 -44.65 -77.46
C ARG A 539 8.26 -44.42 -78.37
N SER A 540 9.40 -44.05 -77.81
CA SER A 540 10.66 -43.89 -78.56
C SER A 540 11.12 -45.19 -79.22
N PHE A 541 10.96 -46.34 -78.57
CA PHE A 541 11.25 -47.64 -79.18
C PHE A 541 10.32 -47.93 -80.38
N ARG A 542 9.02 -47.64 -80.26
CA ARG A 542 8.05 -47.81 -81.36
C ARG A 542 8.37 -46.90 -82.55
N GLU A 543 8.79 -45.67 -82.29
CA GLU A 543 9.24 -44.73 -83.32
C GLU A 543 10.52 -45.21 -84.03
N CYS A 544 11.41 -45.93 -83.35
CA CYS A 544 12.61 -46.51 -83.95
C CYS A 544 12.38 -47.80 -84.75
N VAL A 545 11.28 -48.53 -84.54
CA VAL A 545 10.94 -49.79 -85.25
C VAL A 545 10.08 -49.53 -86.50
N CYS A 546 9.57 -48.31 -86.69
CA CYS A 546 8.81 -47.90 -87.87
C CYS A 546 9.64 -47.13 -88.91
N VAL A 547 10.98 -47.22 -88.84
CA VAL A 547 11.94 -46.80 -89.87
C VAL A 547 12.59 -48.07 -90.42
#